data_AF-A0A427AIH6-F1
#
_entry.id   AF-A0A427AIH6-F1
#
_cell.length_a   1.000
_cell.length_b   1.000
_cell.length_c   1.000
_cell.angle_alpha   90.00
_cell.angle_beta   90.00
_cell.angle_gamma   90.00
#
_symmetry.space_group_name_H-M   'P 1'
#
loop_
_entity.id
_entity.type
_entity.pdbx_description
1 polymer ?
#
loop_
_entity_poly.entity_id
_entity_poly.type
_entity_poly.pdbx_seq_one_letter_code
_entity_poly.pdbx_strand_id
1 'polypeptide(L)'
;MLWWPVSIQPIWDAIVDFDPQVFVWLGDNIYGDNKRPFRVLGKERTIGPWKNVPRFFPSTEQEMRRRYQLAKSNPGYSKLRQTAQVIGTWDDHDFGLNDAGKEFSGKNASQRLLLDFLDEADDSPR
;
A
#
# COMPACT_ATOMS: atom_id res chain seq x y z
N MET A 1 5.53 15.38 20.48
CA MET A 1 4.61 15.87 19.44
C MET A 1 5.44 16.20 18.21
N LEU A 2 5.65 15.23 17.32
CA LEU A 2 6.44 15.40 16.09
C LEU A 2 5.44 15.55 14.95
N TRP A 3 5.33 16.76 14.40
CA TRP A 3 4.58 17.05 13.19
C TRP A 3 5.42 16.54 12.01
N TRP A 4 5.11 15.35 11.50
CA TRP A 4 5.51 15.02 10.13
C TRP A 4 4.53 15.78 9.22
N PRO A 5 4.97 16.66 8.32
CA PRO A 5 4.06 17.28 7.38
C PRO A 5 3.36 16.17 6.61
N VAL A 6 2.04 16.28 6.43
CA VAL A 6 1.33 15.49 5.43
C VAL A 6 2.12 15.69 4.14
N SER A 7 2.73 14.62 3.63
CA SER A 7 3.57 14.72 2.44
C SER A 7 2.72 15.27 1.31
N ILE A 8 3.09 16.44 0.79
CA ILE A 8 2.41 17.03 -0.35
C ILE A 8 2.58 16.06 -1.53
N GLN A 9 1.46 15.70 -2.16
CA GLN A 9 1.42 14.82 -3.33
C GLN A 9 0.82 15.61 -4.50
N PRO A 10 1.63 16.38 -5.26
CA PRO A 10 1.13 17.31 -6.27
C PRO A 10 0.44 16.62 -7.45
N ILE A 11 0.66 15.32 -7.61
CA ILE A 11 0.01 14.52 -8.65
C ILE A 11 -1.53 14.54 -8.54
N TRP A 12 -2.08 14.64 -7.33
CA TRP A 12 -3.53 14.65 -7.16
C TRP A 12 -4.18 15.91 -7.70
N ASP A 13 -3.50 17.05 -7.61
CA ASP A 13 -4.03 18.30 -8.18
C ASP A 13 -4.12 18.16 -9.71
N ALA A 14 -3.09 17.63 -10.35
CA ALA A 14 -3.09 17.38 -11.79
C ALA A 14 -4.16 16.36 -12.23
N ILE A 15 -4.37 15.29 -11.45
CA ILE A 15 -5.41 14.29 -11.74
C ILE A 15 -6.80 14.91 -11.58
N VAL A 16 -7.03 15.70 -10.54
CA VAL A 16 -8.32 16.36 -10.31
C VAL A 16 -8.60 17.40 -11.39
N ASP A 17 -7.60 18.19 -11.80
CA ASP A 17 -7.74 19.19 -12.85
C ASP A 17 -7.99 18.57 -14.23
N PHE A 18 -7.59 17.31 -14.43
CA PHE A 18 -7.92 16.53 -15.63
C PHE A 18 -9.41 16.12 -15.70
N ASP A 19 -10.14 16.16 -14.58
CA ASP A 19 -11.57 15.82 -14.47
C ASP A 19 -11.92 14.43 -15.05
N PRO A 20 -11.27 13.34 -14.57
CA PRO A 20 -11.51 12.00 -15.10
C PRO A 20 -12.89 11.47 -14.69
N GLN A 21 -13.53 10.73 -15.58
CA GLN A 21 -14.72 9.96 -15.25
C GLN A 21 -14.39 8.70 -14.44
N VAL A 22 -13.22 8.11 -14.70
CA VAL A 22 -12.73 6.89 -14.03
C VAL A 22 -11.25 7.05 -13.70
N PHE A 23 -10.87 6.67 -12.48
CA PHE A 23 -9.49 6.50 -12.06
C PHE A 23 -9.22 5.03 -11.75
N VAL A 24 -8.10 4.52 -12.27
CA VAL A 24 -7.71 3.11 -12.10
C VAL A 24 -6.40 3.03 -11.34
N TRP A 25 -6.45 2.47 -10.14
CA TRP A 25 -5.25 2.01 -9.44
C TRP A 25 -4.69 0.76 -10.12
N LEU A 26 -3.41 0.80 -10.48
CA LEU A 26 -2.75 -0.31 -11.20
C LEU A 26 -1.80 -1.14 -10.31
N GLY A 27 -1.83 -0.90 -8.99
CA GLY A 27 -0.91 -1.50 -8.03
C GLY A 27 -0.09 -0.45 -7.29
N ASP A 28 0.72 -0.92 -6.35
CA ASP A 28 1.49 -0.10 -5.40
C ASP A 28 0.60 0.94 -4.69
N ASN A 29 -0.66 0.59 -4.40
CA ASN A 29 -1.63 1.46 -3.74
C ASN A 29 -1.14 1.80 -2.32
N ILE A 30 -0.53 0.81 -1.67
CA ILE A 30 0.32 0.93 -0.51
C ILE A 30 1.54 0.01 -0.65
N TYR A 31 2.60 0.35 0.06
CA TYR A 31 3.65 -0.62 0.36
C TYR A 31 3.16 -1.46 1.53
N GLY A 32 3.03 -2.77 1.38
CA GLY A 32 2.55 -3.70 2.43
C GLY A 32 3.67 -4.32 3.24
N ASP A 33 4.93 -4.04 2.92
CA ASP A 33 6.11 -4.57 3.56
C ASP A 33 6.93 -3.48 4.26
N ASN A 34 7.85 -3.92 5.10
CA ASN A 34 8.77 -3.10 5.86
C ASN A 34 10.20 -3.47 5.47
N LYS A 35 11.08 -2.47 5.47
CA LYS A 35 12.46 -2.61 5.04
C LYS A 35 13.42 -2.51 6.22
N ARG A 36 14.25 -3.55 6.39
CA ARG A 36 15.36 -3.51 7.34
C ARG A 36 16.51 -2.65 6.79
N PRO A 37 17.28 -1.97 7.66
CA PRO A 37 18.44 -1.21 7.23
C PRO A 37 19.50 -2.14 6.63
N PHE A 38 20.35 -1.56 5.78
CA PHE A 38 21.51 -2.27 5.26
C PHE A 38 22.49 -2.59 6.39
N ARG A 39 22.74 -3.88 6.61
CA ARG A 39 23.68 -4.36 7.63
C ARG A 39 24.51 -5.51 7.08
N VAL A 40 25.83 -5.31 7.08
CA VAL A 40 26.85 -6.33 6.73
C VAL A 40 27.43 -7.04 7.95
N LEU A 41 27.28 -6.47 9.15
CA LEU A 41 27.81 -6.98 10.42
C LEU A 41 26.69 -7.09 11.46
N GLY A 42 26.90 -7.92 12.48
CA GLY A 42 25.97 -8.12 13.59
C GLY A 42 25.03 -9.32 13.42
N LYS A 43 24.05 -9.44 14.33
CA LYS A 43 23.11 -10.58 14.36
C LYS A 43 22.03 -10.54 13.28
N GLU A 44 21.74 -9.37 12.72
CA GLU A 44 20.75 -9.17 11.65
C GLU A 44 21.42 -8.58 10.41
N ARG A 45 22.05 -9.44 9.60
CA ARG A 45 22.73 -9.07 8.36
C ARG A 45 21.77 -9.22 7.20
N THR A 46 21.56 -8.14 6.45
CA THR A 46 20.61 -8.04 5.34
C THR A 46 21.30 -8.06 3.98
N ILE A 47 22.63 -7.89 3.93
CA ILE A 47 23.44 -7.86 2.70
C ILE A 47 24.77 -8.58 2.88
N GLY A 48 25.33 -9.08 1.77
CA GLY A 48 26.61 -9.80 1.71
C GLY A 48 26.49 -11.33 1.70
N PRO A 49 27.62 -12.05 1.53
CA PRO A 49 27.64 -13.52 1.40
C PRO A 49 27.11 -14.25 2.65
N TRP A 50 27.07 -13.56 3.80
CA TRP A 50 26.65 -14.12 5.09
C TRP A 50 25.35 -13.50 5.64
N LYS A 51 24.46 -12.98 4.77
CA LYS A 51 23.14 -12.49 5.21
C LYS A 51 22.37 -13.59 5.93
N ASN A 52 21.59 -13.23 6.94
CA ASN A 52 20.85 -14.20 7.75
C ASN A 52 19.41 -13.77 8.11
N VAL A 53 19.01 -12.58 7.71
CA VAL A 53 17.62 -12.13 7.79
C VAL A 53 17.20 -11.56 6.43
N PRO A 54 15.93 -11.72 6.02
CA PRO A 54 15.45 -11.10 4.81
C PRO A 54 15.47 -9.57 4.96
N ARG A 55 15.68 -8.87 3.84
CA ARG A 55 15.70 -7.40 3.83
C ARG A 55 14.30 -6.82 4.02
N PHE A 56 13.31 -7.47 3.43
CA PHE A 56 11.90 -7.11 3.53
C PHE A 56 11.17 -8.09 4.45
N PHE A 57 10.18 -7.60 5.17
CA PHE A 57 9.32 -8.41 6.02
C PHE A 57 7.90 -7.83 5.97
N PRO A 58 6.84 -8.67 6.08
CA PRO A 58 5.48 -8.19 5.92
C PRO A 58 5.11 -7.19 7.02
N SER A 59 4.31 -6.19 6.65
CA SER A 59 3.63 -5.35 7.64
C SER A 59 2.48 -6.13 8.27
N THR A 60 2.06 -5.71 9.45
CA THR A 60 0.85 -6.20 10.10
C THR A 60 -0.41 -5.71 9.36
N GLU A 61 -1.53 -6.42 9.52
CA GLU A 61 -2.84 -5.98 8.96
C GLU A 61 -3.18 -4.55 9.43
N GLN A 62 -2.87 -4.23 10.69
CA GLN A 62 -3.12 -2.89 11.25
C GLN A 62 -2.27 -1.80 10.59
N GLU A 63 -1.01 -2.09 10.27
CA GLU A 63 -0.14 -1.16 9.54
C GLU A 63 -0.64 -0.93 8.12
N MET A 64 -1.03 -1.99 7.40
CA MET A 64 -1.58 -1.87 6.05
C MET A 64 -2.90 -1.07 6.06
N ARG A 65 -3.81 -1.39 7.00
CA ARG A 65 -5.06 -0.62 7.19
C ARG A 65 -4.78 0.86 7.41
N ARG A 66 -3.79 1.20 8.23
CA ARG A 66 -3.37 2.58 8.46
C ARG A 66 -2.82 3.25 7.20
N ARG A 67 -2.03 2.54 6.38
CA ARG A 67 -1.49 3.06 5.11
C ARG A 67 -2.62 3.38 4.12
N TYR A 68 -3.61 2.49 3.99
CA TYR A 68 -4.80 2.75 3.17
C TYR A 68 -5.62 3.93 3.68
N GLN A 69 -5.82 4.03 5.01
CA GLN A 69 -6.50 5.18 5.61
C GLN A 69 -5.76 6.50 5.32
N LEU A 70 -4.43 6.50 5.39
CA LEU A 70 -3.62 7.67 5.04
C LEU A 70 -3.80 8.06 3.58
N ALA A 71 -3.78 7.08 2.65
CA ALA A 71 -4.05 7.32 1.24
C ALA A 71 -5.46 7.93 1.02
N LYS A 72 -6.52 7.31 1.59
CA LYS A 72 -7.90 7.83 1.52
C LYS A 72 -8.07 9.22 2.14
N SER A 73 -7.26 9.54 3.16
CA SER A 73 -7.30 10.84 3.85
C SER A 73 -6.57 11.96 3.10
N ASN A 74 -5.84 11.65 2.02
CA ASN A 74 -5.19 12.67 1.20
C ASN A 74 -6.27 13.58 0.58
N PRO A 75 -6.21 14.92 0.76
CA PRO A 75 -7.25 15.83 0.28
C PRO A 75 -7.52 15.72 -1.22
N GLY A 76 -6.48 15.58 -2.05
CA GLY A 76 -6.63 15.49 -3.50
C GLY A 76 -7.26 14.16 -3.93
N TYR A 77 -6.83 13.04 -3.35
CA TYR A 77 -7.46 11.74 -3.60
C TYR A 77 -8.90 11.68 -3.07
N SER A 78 -9.17 12.31 -1.92
CA SER A 78 -10.52 12.43 -1.37
C SER A 78 -11.45 13.23 -2.30
N LYS A 79 -10.94 14.30 -2.94
CA LYS A 79 -11.68 15.07 -3.95
C LYS A 79 -11.91 14.27 -5.23
N LEU A 80 -10.91 13.53 -5.70
CA LEU A 80 -11.04 12.63 -6.85
C LEU A 80 -12.15 11.60 -6.64
N ARG A 81 -12.20 10.95 -5.46
CA ARG A 81 -13.24 9.97 -5.10
C ARG A 81 -14.67 10.53 -5.10
N GLN A 82 -14.85 11.85 -5.02
CA GLN A 82 -16.18 12.48 -5.08
C GLN A 82 -16.63 12.78 -6.51
N THR A 83 -15.72 12.74 -7.47
CA THR A 83 -15.94 13.23 -8.85
C THR A 83 -15.73 12.16 -9.91
N ALA A 84 -14.93 11.13 -9.61
CA ALA A 84 -14.63 10.01 -10.49
C ALA A 84 -15.02 8.66 -9.86
N GLN A 85 -15.38 7.70 -10.71
CA GLN A 85 -15.42 6.30 -10.28
C GLN A 85 -13.99 5.82 -10.03
N VAL A 86 -13.73 5.23 -8.87
CA VAL A 86 -12.43 4.64 -8.54
C VAL A 86 -12.54 3.13 -8.62
N ILE A 87 -11.66 2.51 -9.41
CA ILE A 87 -11.47 1.06 -9.49
C ILE A 87 -9.98 0.73 -9.38
N GLY A 88 -9.64 -0.55 -9.27
CA GLY A 88 -8.24 -0.91 -9.31
C GLY A 88 -7.91 -2.37 -9.10
N THR A 89 -6.61 -2.63 -9.05
CA THR A 89 -5.98 -3.89 -8.71
C THR A 89 -4.82 -3.67 -7.74
N TRP A 90 -4.26 -4.75 -7.23
CA TRP A 90 -3.01 -4.81 -6.48
C TRP A 90 -1.79 -5.10 -7.37
N ASP A 91 -0.61 -4.78 -6.84
CA ASP A 91 0.67 -5.43 -7.19
C ASP A 91 1.28 -6.11 -5.93
N ASP A 92 2.50 -6.62 -6.03
CA ASP A 92 3.19 -7.41 -5.00
C ASP A 92 3.31 -6.67 -3.65
N HIS A 93 3.52 -5.36 -3.68
CA HIS A 93 3.56 -4.53 -2.48
C HIS A 93 2.22 -4.46 -1.76
N ASP A 94 1.09 -4.37 -2.48
CA ASP A 94 -0.26 -4.41 -1.89
C ASP A 94 -0.62 -5.81 -1.39
N PHE A 95 -0.08 -6.84 -2.06
CA PHE A 95 -0.24 -8.23 -1.68
C PHE A 95 0.40 -8.53 -0.31
N GLY A 96 1.42 -7.76 0.08
CA GLY A 96 1.86 -7.60 1.48
C GLY A 96 3.32 -7.93 1.75
N LEU A 97 3.98 -8.71 0.90
CA LEU A 97 5.41 -8.97 0.97
C LEU A 97 5.97 -8.94 -0.45
N ASN A 98 7.04 -8.16 -0.64
CA ASN A 98 7.77 -8.05 -1.90
C ASN A 98 8.06 -9.45 -2.50
N ASP A 99 7.73 -9.64 -3.77
CA ASP A 99 7.86 -10.91 -4.51
C ASP A 99 7.12 -12.13 -3.92
N ALA A 100 6.12 -11.94 -3.05
CA ALA A 100 5.40 -13.07 -2.46
C ALA A 100 4.31 -13.63 -3.40
N GLY A 101 4.10 -14.96 -3.35
CA GLY A 101 3.11 -15.66 -4.15
C GLY A 101 1.96 -16.26 -3.34
N LYS A 102 1.32 -17.27 -3.92
CA LYS A 102 0.14 -17.96 -3.36
C LYS A 102 0.35 -18.51 -1.94
N GLU A 103 1.58 -18.75 -1.54
CA GLU A 103 2.01 -19.27 -0.25
C GLU A 103 2.04 -18.23 0.87
N PHE A 104 1.89 -16.94 0.54
CA PHE A 104 1.84 -15.89 1.55
C PHE A 104 0.63 -16.04 2.45
N SER A 105 0.85 -16.19 3.75
CA SER A 105 -0.21 -16.38 4.74
C SER A 105 -1.09 -15.15 4.93
N GLY A 106 -0.58 -13.95 4.63
CA GLY A 106 -1.30 -12.69 4.77
C GLY A 106 -2.26 -12.36 3.62
N LYS A 107 -2.26 -13.11 2.52
CA LYS A 107 -2.98 -12.77 1.28
C LYS A 107 -4.48 -12.48 1.46
N ASN A 108 -5.17 -13.24 2.32
CA ASN A 108 -6.60 -13.05 2.58
C ASN A 108 -6.87 -11.74 3.36
N ALA A 109 -5.93 -11.31 4.20
CA ALA A 109 -6.02 -10.00 4.86
C ALA A 109 -5.74 -8.88 3.85
N SER A 110 -4.71 -9.02 3.02
CA SER A 110 -4.36 -8.07 1.97
C SER A 110 -5.52 -7.83 1.00
N GLN A 111 -6.17 -8.91 0.52
CA GLN A 111 -7.32 -8.83 -0.37
C GLN A 111 -8.48 -8.07 0.28
N ARG A 112 -8.86 -8.42 1.51
CA ARG A 112 -9.93 -7.72 2.23
C ARG A 112 -9.63 -6.23 2.37
N LEU A 113 -8.40 -5.87 2.74
CA LEU A 113 -7.98 -4.48 2.89
C LEU A 113 -8.00 -3.71 1.56
N LEU A 114 -7.62 -4.34 0.44
CA LEU A 114 -7.73 -3.72 -0.89
C LEU A 114 -9.18 -3.44 -1.26
N LEU A 115 -10.06 -4.43 -1.09
CA LEU A 115 -11.48 -4.28 -1.39
C LEU A 115 -12.13 -3.19 -0.52
N ASP A 116 -11.81 -3.14 0.77
CA ASP A 116 -12.25 -2.07 1.66
C ASP A 116 -11.68 -0.69 1.23
N PHE A 117 -10.45 -0.66 0.70
CA PHE A 117 -9.84 0.56 0.17
C PHE A 117 -10.56 1.07 -1.08
N LEU A 118 -10.95 0.16 -1.99
CA LEU A 118 -11.69 0.46 -3.21
C LEU A 118 -13.20 0.71 -2.99
N ASP A 119 -13.67 0.65 -1.74
CA ASP A 119 -15.10 0.76 -1.40
C ASP A 119 -15.96 -0.33 -2.08
N GLU A 120 -15.38 -1.51 -2.33
CA GLU A 120 -16.12 -2.66 -2.86
C GLU A 120 -17.23 -3.07 -1.89
N ALA A 121 -18.37 -3.49 -2.44
CA ALA A 121 -19.53 -3.88 -1.64
C ALA A 121 -19.21 -5.07 -0.72
N ASP A 122 -19.75 -5.05 0.50
CA ASP A 122 -19.49 -6.08 1.51
C ASP A 122 -20.04 -7.47 1.13
N ASP A 123 -21.03 -7.51 0.24
CA ASP A 123 -21.63 -8.74 -0.31
C ASP A 123 -20.94 -9.26 -1.58
N SER A 124 -19.90 -8.57 -2.05
CA SER A 124 -19.05 -9.05 -3.15
C SER A 124 -18.25 -10.31 -2.75
N PRO A 125 -17.87 -11.17 -3.72
CA PRO A 125 -16.96 -12.27 -3.45
C PRO A 125 -15.60 -11.80 -2.90
N ARG A 126 -15.16 -12.41 -1.79
CA ARG A 126 -13.87 -12.17 -1.14
C ARG A 126 -13.08 -13.46 -1.02
#